data_AF-R8AQU7-F1
#
_entry.id   AF-R8AQU7-F1
#
_cell.length_a   1.000
_cell.length_b   1.000
_cell.length_c   1.000
_cell.angle_alpha   90.00
_cell.angle_beta   90.00
_cell.angle_gamma   90.00
#
_symmetry.space_group_name_H-M   'P 1'
#
loop_
_entity.id
_entity.type
_entity.pdbx_description
1 polymer ?
#
loop_
_entity_poly.entity_id
_entity_poly.type
_entity_poly.pdbx_seq_one_letter_code
_entity_poly.pdbx_strand_id
1 'polypeptide(L)'
;MDVETIVKLVGAIVAILGIWKILYEFKTGRKAHLRAEYEFAKKFLSEIDSQNIHPFPLEKGYQAIAGTNTVKASEVEYILTLEDPVQCLKDYVLSKQLMDKMDTTGDLKLSF
;
A
#
# COMPACT_ATOMS: atom_id res chain seq x y z
N MET A 1 -10.15 31.61 -38.72
CA MET A 1 -10.05 30.21 -38.23
C MET A 1 -11.45 29.67 -38.15
N ASP A 2 -11.66 28.42 -38.59
CA ASP A 2 -12.98 27.80 -38.53
C ASP A 2 -13.38 27.54 -37.07
N VAL A 3 -14.68 27.59 -36.78
CA VAL A 3 -15.24 27.38 -35.43
C VAL A 3 -14.89 25.99 -34.92
N GLU A 4 -14.88 24.99 -35.82
CA GLU A 4 -14.46 23.63 -35.52
C GLU A 4 -13.02 23.58 -34.99
N THR A 5 -12.10 24.32 -35.62
CA THR A 5 -10.70 24.38 -35.21
C THR A 5 -10.53 25.03 -33.83
N ILE A 6 -11.32 26.06 -33.53
CA ILE A 6 -11.31 26.72 -32.23
C ILE A 6 -11.80 25.76 -31.13
N VAL A 7 -12.92 25.07 -31.36
CA VAL A 7 -13.48 24.10 -30.40
C VAL A 7 -12.49 22.96 -30.13
N LYS A 8 -11.85 22.41 -31.17
CA LYS A 8 -10.82 21.37 -31.02
C LYS A 8 -9.63 21.86 -30.19
N LEU A 9 -9.19 23.10 -30.41
CA LEU A 9 -8.06 23.69 -29.67
C LEU A 9 -8.39 23.88 -28.20
N VAL A 10 -9.58 24.42 -27.89
CA VAL A 10 -10.05 24.59 -26.51
C VAL A 10 -10.22 23.24 -25.82
N GLY A 11 -10.82 22.26 -26.50
CA GLY A 11 -10.98 20.90 -25.98
C GLY A 11 -9.63 20.24 -25.68
N ALA A 12 -8.64 20.39 -26.56
CA ALA A 12 -7.30 19.87 -26.34
C ALA A 12 -6.62 20.49 -25.10
N ILE A 13 -6.73 21.82 -24.92
CA ILE A 13 -6.17 22.51 -23.75
C ILE A 13 -6.82 22.02 -22.46
N VAL A 14 -8.16 21.91 -22.44
CA VAL A 14 -8.89 21.40 -21.26
C VAL A 14 -8.47 19.98 -20.91
N ALA A 15 -8.31 19.10 -21.91
CA ALA A 15 -7.86 17.72 -21.69
C ALA A 15 -6.45 17.67 -21.08
N ILE A 16 -5.51 18.46 -21.61
CA ILE A 16 -4.13 18.53 -21.10
C ILE A 16 -4.12 19.02 -19.64
N LEU A 17 -4.87 20.08 -19.33
CA LEU A 17 -4.97 20.61 -17.96
C LEU A 17 -5.63 19.59 -17.01
N GLY A 18 -6.62 18.84 -17.48
CA GLY A 18 -7.25 17.78 -16.71
C GLY A 18 -6.27 16.67 -16.33
N ILE A 19 -5.51 16.16 -17.29
CA ILE A 19 -4.49 15.12 -17.06
C ILE A 19 -3.41 15.65 -16.10
N TRP A 20 -2.94 16.88 -16.31
CA TRP A 20 -1.94 17.51 -15.44
C TRP A 20 -2.41 17.56 -13.97
N LYS A 21 -3.66 17.97 -13.74
CA LYS A 21 -4.22 18.06 -12.39
C LYS A 21 -4.24 16.69 -11.70
N ILE A 22 -4.68 15.64 -12.39
CA ILE A 22 -4.73 14.27 -11.85
C ILE A 22 -3.33 13.80 -11.44
N LEU A 23 -2.33 14.02 -12.30
CA LEU A 23 -0.94 13.66 -12.00
C LEU A 23 -0.39 14.44 -10.81
N TYR A 24 -0.73 15.73 -10.70
CA TYR A 24 -0.30 16.58 -9.59
C TYR A 24 -0.91 16.12 -8.25
N GLU A 25 -2.20 15.82 -8.22
CA GLU A 25 -2.90 15.32 -7.03
C GLU A 25 -2.32 13.97 -6.59
N PHE A 26 -2.07 13.05 -7.54
CA PHE A 26 -1.46 11.76 -7.25
C PHE A 26 -0.06 11.90 -6.62
N LYS A 27 0.77 12.79 -7.19
CA LYS A 27 2.12 13.05 -6.67
C LYS A 27 2.09 13.67 -5.27
N THR A 28 1.17 14.59 -5.02
CA THR A 28 1.04 15.28 -3.73
C THR A 28 0.48 14.36 -2.65
N GLY A 29 -0.51 13.52 -3.01
CA GLY A 29 -1.10 12.52 -2.13
C GLY A 29 -0.07 11.50 -1.62
N ARG A 30 0.93 11.13 -2.43
CA ARG A 30 1.96 10.18 -2.03
C ARG A 30 2.78 10.63 -0.82
N LYS A 31 3.14 11.92 -0.73
CA LYS A 31 3.87 12.46 0.43
C LYS A 31 3.01 12.47 1.68
N ALA A 32 1.75 12.88 1.56
CA ALA A 32 0.80 12.87 2.66
C ALA A 32 0.56 11.44 3.18
N HIS A 33 0.47 10.47 2.26
CA HIS A 33 0.31 9.06 2.59
C HIS A 33 1.50 8.50 3.38
N LEU A 34 2.74 8.69 2.91
CA LEU A 34 3.95 8.25 3.64
C LEU A 34 4.03 8.83 5.06
N ARG A 35 3.61 10.09 5.22
CA ARG A 35 3.56 10.73 6.53
C ARG A 35 2.50 10.09 7.43
N ALA A 36 1.32 9.81 6.89
CA ALA A 36 0.24 9.15 7.62
C ALA A 36 0.63 7.72 8.04
N GLU A 37 1.30 6.95 7.16
CA GLU A 37 1.83 5.62 7.48
C GLU A 37 2.84 5.69 8.64
N TYR A 38 3.77 6.64 8.59
CA TYR A 38 4.73 6.87 9.66
C TYR A 38 4.05 7.27 10.97
N GLU A 39 3.13 8.22 10.94
CA GLU A 39 2.41 8.69 12.14
C GLU A 39 1.57 7.57 12.77
N PHE A 40 0.92 6.75 11.94
CA PHE A 40 0.19 5.57 12.38
C PHE A 40 1.12 4.53 13.03
N ALA A 41 2.18 4.11 12.32
CA ALA A 41 3.10 3.10 12.81
C ALA A 41 3.76 3.52 14.13
N LYS A 42 4.23 4.78 14.21
CA LYS A 42 4.81 5.35 15.43
C LYS A 42 3.83 5.30 16.60
N LYS A 43 2.58 5.72 16.38
CA LYS A 43 1.55 5.71 17.41
C LYS A 43 1.23 4.30 17.88
N PHE A 44 0.93 3.40 16.95
CA PHE A 44 0.55 2.02 17.25
C PHE A 44 1.66 1.29 18.02
N LEU A 45 2.91 1.35 17.53
CA LEU A 45 4.04 0.69 18.21
C LEU A 45 4.27 1.27 19.62
N SER A 46 4.11 2.59 19.81
CA SER A 46 4.24 3.18 21.15
C SER A 46 3.13 2.77 22.13
N GLU A 47 1.93 2.49 21.62
CA GLU A 47 0.79 2.03 22.44
C GLU A 47 0.97 0.56 22.87
N ILE A 48 1.53 -0.29 22.00
CA ILE A 48 1.80 -1.71 22.30
C ILE A 48 2.80 -1.86 23.45
N ASP A 49 3.85 -1.04 23.45
CA ASP A 49 4.89 -1.10 24.49
C ASP A 49 4.39 -0.67 25.88
N SER A 50 3.29 0.09 25.94
CA SER A 50 2.84 0.77 27.16
C SER A 50 1.54 0.23 27.76
N GLN A 51 0.77 -0.59 27.03
CA GLN A 51 -0.51 -1.15 27.52
C GLN A 51 -0.78 -2.57 27.03
N ASN A 52 -1.57 -3.32 27.81
CA ASN A 52 -2.22 -4.56 27.36
C ASN A 52 -3.36 -4.20 26.39
N ILE A 53 -3.02 -3.98 25.12
CA ILE A 53 -3.98 -3.74 24.05
C ILE A 53 -4.82 -5.00 23.85
N HIS A 54 -6.14 -4.83 23.67
CA HIS A 54 -7.02 -5.96 23.35
C HIS A 54 -6.58 -6.64 22.03
N PRO A 55 -6.72 -7.97 21.87
CA PRO A 55 -6.24 -8.67 20.67
C PRO A 55 -6.78 -8.12 19.35
N PHE A 56 -8.02 -7.63 19.34
CA PHE A 56 -8.65 -7.08 18.13
C PHE A 56 -7.93 -5.85 17.54
N PRO A 57 -7.74 -4.72 18.27
CA PRO A 57 -6.98 -3.59 17.75
C PRO A 57 -5.51 -3.92 17.49
N LEU A 58 -4.92 -4.85 18.24
CA LEU A 58 -3.56 -5.33 17.99
C LEU A 58 -3.46 -6.01 16.61
N GLU A 59 -4.38 -6.91 16.30
CA GLU A 59 -4.41 -7.59 15.00
C GLU A 59 -4.63 -6.60 13.85
N LYS A 60 -5.55 -5.63 14.03
CA LYS A 60 -5.81 -4.60 13.02
C LYS A 60 -4.64 -3.65 12.82
N GLY A 61 -3.91 -3.32 13.88
CA GLY A 61 -2.76 -2.45 13.78
C GLY A 61 -1.62 -3.07 12.98
N TYR A 62 -1.32 -4.34 13.22
CA TYR A 62 -0.32 -5.06 12.43
C TYR A 62 -0.76 -5.26 10.97
N GLN A 63 -2.03 -5.55 10.69
CA GLN A 63 -2.55 -5.59 9.32
C GLN A 63 -2.43 -4.24 8.61
N ALA A 64 -2.66 -3.15 9.34
CA ALA A 64 -2.51 -1.79 8.80
C ALA A 64 -1.04 -1.44 8.51
N ILE A 65 -0.09 -1.85 9.35
CA ILE A 65 1.35 -1.73 9.05
C ILE A 65 1.72 -2.50 7.79
N ALA A 66 1.20 -3.73 7.63
CA ALA A 66 1.45 -4.54 6.44
C ALA A 66 0.73 -4.02 5.18
N GLY A 67 -0.22 -3.10 5.31
CA GLY A 67 -1.05 -2.63 4.21
C GLY A 67 -1.95 -3.71 3.61
N THR A 68 -2.20 -4.80 4.33
CA THR A 68 -2.99 -5.94 3.83
C THR A 68 -3.54 -6.79 4.98
N ASN A 69 -4.63 -7.50 4.71
CA ASN A 69 -5.21 -8.51 5.61
C ASN A 69 -4.80 -9.95 5.26
N THR A 70 -3.90 -10.13 4.28
CA THR A 70 -3.46 -11.45 3.79
C THR A 70 -2.41 -12.09 4.72
N VAL A 71 -1.65 -11.28 5.46
CA VAL A 71 -0.69 -11.74 6.47
C VAL A 71 -1.30 -11.69 7.86
N LYS A 72 -0.92 -12.65 8.72
CA LYS A 72 -1.33 -12.72 10.12
C LYS A 72 -0.56 -11.69 10.93
N ALA A 73 -1.19 -11.13 11.95
CA ALA A 73 -0.56 -10.16 12.83
C ALA A 73 0.73 -10.67 13.49
N SER A 74 0.78 -11.93 13.91
CA SER A 74 1.98 -12.54 14.50
C SER A 74 3.15 -12.66 13.50
N GLU A 75 2.86 -12.81 12.20
CA GLU A 75 3.90 -12.82 11.16
C GLU A 75 4.48 -11.42 10.97
N VAL A 76 3.62 -10.40 10.93
CA VAL A 76 4.04 -9.00 10.84
C VAL A 76 4.87 -8.61 12.05
N GLU A 77 4.37 -8.92 13.25
CA GLU A 77 5.07 -8.67 14.52
C GLU A 77 6.49 -9.27 14.50
N TYR A 78 6.62 -10.54 14.09
CA TYR A 78 7.92 -11.17 13.96
C TYR A 78 8.82 -10.46 12.93
N ILE A 79 8.29 -10.16 11.73
CA ILE A 79 9.05 -9.51 10.66
C ILE A 79 9.58 -8.13 11.09
N LEU A 80 8.82 -7.40 11.91
CA LEU A 80 9.24 -6.11 12.45
C LEU A 80 10.46 -6.21 13.38
N THR A 81 10.80 -7.40 13.88
CA THR A 81 12.01 -7.64 14.68
C THR A 81 13.27 -7.95 13.85
N LEU A 82 13.11 -8.18 12.54
CA LEU A 82 14.21 -8.55 11.65
C LEU A 82 15.05 -7.34 11.24
N GLU A 83 16.23 -7.62 10.67
CA GLU A 83 17.03 -6.61 9.98
C GLU A 83 16.28 -6.12 8.73
N ASP A 84 16.26 -4.81 8.50
CA ASP A 84 15.51 -4.16 7.42
C ASP A 84 14.01 -4.57 7.34
N PRO A 85 13.24 -4.32 8.41
CA PRO A 85 11.88 -4.86 8.55
C PRO A 85 10.90 -4.36 7.48
N VAL A 86 11.12 -3.15 6.95
CA VAL A 86 10.29 -2.55 5.90
C VAL A 86 10.40 -3.36 4.60
N GLN A 87 11.63 -3.69 4.20
CA GLN A 87 11.87 -4.46 2.99
C GLN A 87 11.41 -5.92 3.17
N CYS A 88 11.71 -6.54 4.32
CA CYS A 88 11.27 -7.89 4.62
C CYS A 88 9.73 -8.02 4.61
N LEU A 89 9.02 -7.06 5.20
CA LEU A 89 7.56 -7.09 5.24
C LEU A 89 6.95 -6.98 3.85
N LYS A 90 7.50 -6.07 3.03
CA LYS A 90 7.08 -5.90 1.64
C LYS A 90 7.28 -7.19 0.83
N ASP A 91 8.45 -7.80 0.94
CA ASP A 91 8.77 -9.03 0.19
C ASP A 91 7.92 -10.22 0.65
N TYR A 92 7.66 -10.33 1.96
CA TYR A 92 6.78 -11.35 2.52
C TYR A 92 5.34 -11.22 2.03
N VAL A 93 4.78 -10.01 2.09
CA VAL A 93 3.41 -9.73 1.60
C VAL A 93 3.28 -10.06 0.11
N LEU A 94 4.23 -9.64 -0.71
CA LEU A 94 4.23 -9.92 -2.15
C LEU A 94 4.31 -11.42 -2.43
N SER A 95 5.19 -12.13 -1.72
CA SER A 95 5.37 -13.58 -1.89
C SER A 95 4.10 -14.34 -1.52
N LYS A 96 3.47 -13.98 -0.40
CA LYS A 96 2.23 -14.64 0.06
C LYS A 96 1.06 -14.40 -0.88
N GLN A 97 0.89 -13.17 -1.37
CA GLN A 97 -0.14 -12.86 -2.38
C GLN A 97 0.07 -13.60 -3.71
N LEU A 98 1.33 -13.86 -4.09
CA LEU A 98 1.65 -14.63 -5.27
C LEU A 98 1.32 -16.12 -5.06
N MET A 99 1.71 -16.69 -3.92
CA MET A 99 1.47 -18.09 -3.57
C MET A 99 -0.02 -18.39 -3.41
N ASP A 100 -0.79 -17.54 -2.74
CA ASP A 100 -2.24 -17.73 -2.55
C ASP A 100 -3.01 -17.70 -3.89
N LYS A 101 -2.46 -17.05 -4.92
CA LYS A 101 -3.07 -16.99 -6.26
C LYS A 101 -2.64 -18.13 -7.18
N MET A 102 -1.64 -18.91 -6.81
CA MET A 102 -1.19 -20.06 -7.58
C MET A 102 -1.97 -21.30 -7.14
N ASP A 103 -2.88 -21.78 -7.99
CA ASP A 103 -3.42 -23.15 -7.88
C ASP A 103 -2.28 -24.13 -8.12
N THR A 104 -1.54 -24.48 -7.07
CA THR A 104 -0.42 -25.40 -7.17
C THR A 104 -0.92 -26.83 -7.20
N THR A 105 -0.64 -27.55 -8.29
CA THR A 105 -0.92 -28.98 -8.41
C THR A 105 0.17 -29.77 -7.66
N GLY A 106 0.23 -29.67 -6.33
CA GLY A 106 0.89 -30.61 -5.40
C GLY A 106 2.40 -30.88 -5.48
N ASP A 107 3.07 -30.63 -6.60
CA ASP A 107 4.40 -31.19 -6.93
C ASP A 107 5.49 -30.12 -7.09
N LEU A 108 5.39 -28.97 -6.43
CA LEU A 108 6.32 -27.83 -6.59
C LEU A 108 6.44 -27.32 -8.05
N LYS A 109 5.50 -27.70 -8.93
CA LYS A 109 5.45 -27.21 -10.31
C LYS A 109 4.77 -25.85 -10.36
N LEU A 110 5.55 -24.83 -10.73
CA LEU A 110 5.03 -23.54 -11.13
C LEU A 110 4.61 -23.62 -12.61
N SER A 111 3.32 -23.46 -12.89
CA SER A 111 2.86 -23.22 -14.27
C SER A 111 2.89 -21.72 -14.54
N PHE A 112 3.74 -21.30 -15.49
CA PHE A 112 3.78 -19.92 -16.00
C PHE A 112 2.78 -19.74 -17.15
#